data_AF-A0A2E9X8K0-F1
#
_entry.id   AF-A0A2E9X8K0-F1
#
_cell.length_a   1.000
_cell.length_b   1.000
_cell.length_c   1.000
_cell.angle_alpha   90.00
_cell.angle_beta   90.00
_cell.angle_gamma   90.00
#
_symmetry.space_group_name_H-M   'P 1'
#
loop_
_entity.id
_entity.type
_entity.pdbx_description
1 polymer ?
#
loop_
_entity_poly.entity_id
_entity_poly.type
_entity_poly.pdbx_seq_one_letter_code
_entity_poly.pdbx_strand_id
1 'polypeptide(L)'
;MVFFLAASLLFTPAAAPGDSFAAPATTSQTAESAEVISHAPVAVFSPKTLRTARAIFENINDNRWKAARRKAAKLGDPLLETLVQWLDLERDGKQSFEEISAFIGAHPGWPRLRTLIAHAEEAITDATPDTLVLAWFDSHRPITTNGLVRYGEALLREGRDTEGIGIIRRAWIEGNFGYRQERTFISRHHKRWTREDNWTRLDRLLWEGKLKAARRTMRRVDKDLQVLAEARLRLRLNRGGVDWAIRRVPAHLLHDPAFLYERLRWRRRHDRDNAKEILEELPFDLAHLQLWWIERAAVVRQTLAKGNISAAYQLASNHRQIEGASFAEAEWLSGWIALRFLHDNETALNHFTKLYDSVRYPISRSRAA
;
A
#
# COMPACT_ATOMS: atom_id res chain seq x y z
N MET A 1 8.78 26.15 -13.70
CA MET A 1 8.83 27.52 -14.23
C MET A 1 7.83 27.57 -15.37
N VAL A 2 6.90 28.54 -15.34
CA VAL A 2 5.86 28.84 -16.37
C VAL A 2 4.70 27.84 -16.45
N PHE A 3 3.41 28.18 -16.55
CA PHE A 3 2.54 29.30 -16.17
C PHE A 3 1.12 28.69 -16.22
N PHE A 4 0.22 28.93 -15.27
CA PHE A 4 -1.22 28.67 -15.45
C PHE A 4 -2.02 29.91 -15.07
N LEU A 5 -2.73 30.45 -16.05
CA LEU A 5 -3.65 31.58 -15.93
C LEU A 5 -4.86 31.18 -15.09
N ALA A 6 -5.20 32.06 -14.15
CA ALA A 6 -6.43 32.06 -13.39
C ALA A 6 -7.57 32.67 -14.21
N ALA A 7 -8.75 32.06 -14.16
CA ALA A 7 -10.00 32.68 -14.55
C ALA A 7 -10.93 32.66 -13.33
N SER A 8 -11.06 33.83 -12.70
CA SER A 8 -11.97 34.10 -11.60
C SER A 8 -13.34 34.50 -12.17
N LEU A 9 -14.39 33.78 -11.82
CA LEU A 9 -15.77 34.25 -11.99
C LEU A 9 -16.34 34.55 -10.60
N LEU A 10 -16.57 35.84 -10.36
CA LEU A 10 -17.27 36.37 -9.20
C LEU A 10 -18.77 36.13 -9.39
N PHE A 11 -19.40 35.49 -8.41
CA PHE A 11 -20.86 35.41 -8.31
C PHE A 11 -21.30 36.29 -7.12
N THR A 12 -22.04 37.35 -7.42
CA THR A 12 -22.72 38.21 -6.45
C THR A 12 -24.07 37.60 -6.06
N PRO A 13 -24.46 37.57 -4.77
CA PRO A 13 -25.80 37.14 -4.38
C PRO A 13 -26.77 38.34 -4.41
N ALA A 14 -27.95 38.11 -5.00
CA ALA A 14 -29.09 39.01 -4.88
C ALA A 14 -29.88 38.68 -3.59
N ALA A 15 -30.23 39.73 -2.85
CA ALA A 15 -31.04 39.68 -1.63
C ALA A 15 -32.48 40.16 -1.91
N ALA A 16 -33.45 39.54 -1.22
CA ALA A 16 -34.67 40.11 -0.61
C ALA A 16 -35.83 39.09 -0.59
N PRO A 17 -36.90 39.28 0.21
CA PRO A 17 -36.96 39.84 1.56
C PRO A 17 -37.63 38.88 2.55
N GLY A 18 -37.62 39.25 3.84
CA GLY A 18 -38.07 38.43 4.95
C GLY A 18 -39.59 38.35 5.12
N ASP A 19 -39.99 37.33 5.87
CA ASP A 19 -41.19 37.31 6.69
C ASP A 19 -40.84 36.76 8.07
N SER A 20 -41.22 37.53 9.07
CA SER A 20 -41.07 37.29 10.49
C SER A 20 -42.14 36.33 11.02
N PHE A 21 -41.73 35.28 11.74
CA PHE A 21 -42.57 34.61 12.73
C PHE A 21 -41.75 34.33 14.00
N ALA A 22 -42.34 34.74 15.14
CA ALA A 22 -41.79 34.62 16.48
C ALA A 22 -41.83 33.17 17.01
N ALA A 23 -40.97 32.91 18.00
CA ALA A 23 -40.73 31.63 18.67
C ALA A 23 -41.95 31.02 19.40
N PRO A 24 -41.84 29.78 19.89
CA PRO A 24 -41.44 29.67 21.30
C PRO A 24 -40.37 28.60 21.59
N ALA A 25 -39.63 28.87 22.66
CA ALA A 25 -38.74 27.94 23.33
C ALA A 25 -39.53 26.70 23.80
N THR A 26 -39.02 25.51 23.50
CA THR A 26 -39.39 24.29 24.23
C THR A 26 -38.12 23.59 24.65
N THR A 27 -37.86 23.68 25.95
CA THR A 27 -36.93 22.86 26.71
C THR A 27 -37.28 21.39 26.53
N SER A 28 -36.33 20.56 26.13
CA SER A 28 -36.35 19.13 26.45
C SER A 28 -34.92 18.64 26.60
N GLN A 29 -34.52 18.59 27.86
CA GLN A 29 -33.43 17.77 28.36
C GLN A 29 -33.77 16.30 28.07
N THR A 30 -32.90 15.61 27.34
CA THR A 30 -32.62 14.20 27.57
C THR A 30 -31.12 14.05 27.64
N ALA A 31 -30.64 14.00 28.88
CA ALA A 31 -29.27 13.68 29.21
C ALA A 31 -29.04 12.20 28.90
N GLU A 32 -28.34 11.93 27.80
CA GLU A 32 -27.73 10.63 27.55
C GLU A 32 -26.29 10.69 28.10
N SER A 33 -26.03 9.86 29.08
CA SER A 33 -24.84 9.86 29.93
C SER A 33 -23.60 9.58 29.09
N ALA A 34 -22.88 10.63 28.70
CA ALA A 34 -21.53 10.51 28.20
C ALA A 34 -20.65 10.00 29.34
N GLU A 35 -20.30 8.72 29.28
CA GLU A 35 -19.30 8.08 30.11
C GLU A 35 -18.00 8.88 29.97
N VAL A 36 -17.70 9.69 30.98
CA VAL A 36 -16.47 10.49 31.03
C VAL A 36 -15.33 9.50 31.08
N ILE A 37 -14.64 9.33 29.95
CA ILE A 37 -13.33 8.70 29.91
C ILE A 37 -12.46 9.54 30.85
N SER A 38 -12.25 9.02 32.05
CA SER A 38 -11.32 9.55 33.04
C SER A 38 -9.94 9.57 32.38
N HIS A 39 -9.53 10.74 31.89
CA HIS A 39 -8.16 10.94 31.46
C HIS A 39 -7.34 10.95 32.75
N ALA A 40 -6.46 9.97 32.91
CA ALA A 40 -5.48 9.98 34.00
C ALA A 40 -4.81 11.38 34.05
N PRO A 41 -4.61 11.96 35.24
CA PRO A 41 -4.03 13.30 35.35
C PRO A 41 -2.70 13.34 34.59
N VAL A 42 -2.56 14.29 33.68
CA VAL A 42 -1.32 14.51 32.94
C VAL A 42 -0.23 14.80 33.96
N ALA A 43 0.76 13.90 34.06
CA ALA A 43 1.90 14.10 34.95
C ALA A 43 2.60 15.42 34.58
N VAL A 44 2.55 16.40 35.47
CA VAL A 44 3.20 17.70 35.25
C VAL A 44 4.68 17.55 35.55
N PHE A 45 5.52 17.56 34.51
CA PHE A 45 6.96 17.48 34.66
C PHE A 45 7.52 18.70 35.39
N SER A 46 8.46 18.49 36.32
CA SER A 46 9.16 19.59 36.99
C SER A 46 9.99 20.43 35.99
N PRO A 47 10.25 21.72 36.24
CA PRO A 47 11.13 22.54 35.39
C PRO A 47 12.54 21.96 35.20
N LYS A 48 13.06 21.23 36.20
CA LYS A 48 14.34 20.52 36.10
C LYS A 48 14.25 19.32 35.15
N THR A 49 13.16 18.56 35.22
CA THR A 49 12.86 17.45 34.31
C THR A 49 12.74 17.96 32.88
N LEU A 50 12.00 19.06 32.65
CA LEU A 50 11.85 19.66 31.32
C LEU A 50 13.19 20.14 30.71
N ARG A 51 14.06 20.79 31.50
CA ARG A 51 15.40 21.19 31.04
C ARG A 51 16.26 19.98 30.66
N THR A 52 16.19 18.91 31.46
CA THR A 52 16.95 17.69 31.22
C THR A 52 16.42 16.95 29.98
N ALA A 53 15.10 16.87 29.82
CA ALA A 53 14.43 16.33 28.65
C ALA A 53 14.81 17.09 27.38
N ARG A 54 14.77 18.42 27.38
CA ARG A 54 15.22 19.24 26.23
C ARG A 54 16.65 18.87 25.81
N ALA A 55 17.56 18.77 26.77
CA ALA A 55 18.95 18.42 26.47
C ALA A 55 19.16 16.93 26.10
N ILE A 56 18.21 16.04 26.39
CA ILE A 56 18.18 14.67 25.84
C ILE A 56 17.80 14.74 24.36
N PHE A 57 16.75 15.49 24.01
CA PHE A 57 16.32 15.67 22.62
C PHE A 57 17.33 16.42 21.76
N GLU A 58 18.08 17.37 22.33
CA GLU A 58 19.25 17.98 21.65
C GLU A 58 20.30 16.91 21.28
N ASN A 59 20.63 16.00 22.20
CA ASN A 59 21.54 14.90 21.89
C ASN A 59 20.98 13.96 20.81
N ILE A 60 19.67 13.70 20.82
CA ILE A 60 19.01 12.89 19.78
C ILE A 60 19.13 13.58 18.40
N ASN A 61 18.83 14.88 18.34
CA ASN A 61 18.94 15.69 17.11
C ASN A 61 20.39 15.72 16.60
N ASP A 62 21.37 15.76 17.50
CA ASP A 62 22.81 15.70 17.19
C ASP A 62 23.33 14.28 16.90
N ASN A 63 22.44 13.27 16.84
CA ASN A 63 22.77 11.85 16.64
C ASN A 63 23.70 11.26 17.73
N ARG A 64 23.72 11.86 18.94
CA ARG A 64 24.48 11.46 20.13
C ARG A 64 23.68 10.51 21.03
N TRP A 65 23.22 9.39 20.48
CA TRP A 65 22.31 8.44 21.13
C TRP A 65 22.81 7.84 22.44
N LYS A 66 24.10 7.47 22.51
CA LYS A 66 24.71 7.00 23.76
C LYS A 66 24.67 8.07 24.86
N ALA A 67 24.80 9.35 24.50
CA ALA A 67 24.68 10.44 25.46
C ALA A 67 23.21 10.66 25.87
N ALA A 68 22.28 10.58 24.93
CA ALA A 68 20.84 10.65 25.20
C ALA A 68 20.38 9.52 26.14
N ARG A 69 20.68 8.25 25.84
CA ARG A 69 20.34 7.07 26.66
C ARG A 69 20.91 7.19 28.08
N ARG A 70 22.19 7.55 28.23
CA ARG A 70 22.81 7.77 29.55
C ARG A 70 22.16 8.90 30.34
N LYS A 71 21.80 10.00 29.66
CA LYS A 71 21.20 11.16 30.31
C LYS A 71 19.75 10.89 30.74
N ALA A 72 19.01 10.10 29.95
CA ALA A 72 17.69 9.60 30.31
C ALA A 72 17.77 8.69 31.55
N ALA A 73 18.66 7.68 31.54
CA ALA A 73 18.86 6.78 32.69
C ALA A 73 19.28 7.52 33.98
N LYS A 74 20.06 8.60 33.86
CA LYS A 74 20.45 9.42 35.03
C LYS A 74 19.28 10.24 35.58
N LEU A 75 18.28 10.56 34.77
CA LEU A 75 17.10 11.30 35.22
C LEU A 75 16.19 10.41 36.09
N GLY A 76 16.12 9.11 35.81
CA GLY A 76 15.32 8.15 36.57
C GLY A 76 13.81 8.23 36.31
N ASP A 77 13.41 8.83 35.18
CA ASP A 77 12.01 8.90 34.76
C ASP A 77 11.70 7.71 33.84
N PRO A 78 10.89 6.72 34.27
CA PRO A 78 10.68 5.49 33.50
C PRO A 78 10.08 5.73 32.12
N LEU A 79 9.19 6.72 31.98
CA LEU A 79 8.55 7.05 30.72
C LEU A 79 9.56 7.67 29.75
N LEU A 80 10.38 8.62 30.22
CA LEU A 80 11.38 9.24 29.36
C LEU A 80 12.49 8.26 28.97
N GLU A 81 12.89 7.38 29.87
CA GLU A 81 13.85 6.31 29.56
C GLU A 81 13.32 5.37 28.46
N THR A 82 12.08 4.91 28.61
CA THR A 82 11.41 4.05 27.63
C THR A 82 11.26 4.76 26.29
N LEU A 83 10.88 6.04 26.30
CA LEU A 83 10.74 6.85 25.09
C LEU A 83 12.07 6.99 24.34
N VAL A 84 13.15 7.29 25.06
CA VAL A 84 14.49 7.45 24.45
C VAL A 84 15.02 6.12 23.93
N GLN A 85 14.75 5.02 24.63
CA GLN A 85 15.05 3.67 24.14
C GLN A 85 14.32 3.37 22.84
N TRP A 86 13.00 3.58 22.83
CA TRP A 86 12.17 3.36 21.66
C TRP A 86 12.65 4.17 20.45
N LEU A 87 12.90 5.47 20.63
CA LEU A 87 13.41 6.34 19.57
C LEU A 87 14.77 5.87 19.03
N ASP A 88 15.62 5.30 19.88
CA ASP A 88 16.89 4.70 19.46
C ASP A 88 16.64 3.44 18.62
N LEU A 89 15.76 2.54 19.08
CA LEU A 89 15.42 1.28 18.38
C LEU A 89 14.65 1.50 17.06
N GLU A 90 13.96 2.63 16.91
CA GLU A 90 13.35 3.04 15.65
C GLU A 90 14.38 3.45 14.58
N ARG A 91 15.67 3.47 14.90
CA ARG A 91 16.71 3.75 13.91
C ARG A 91 17.08 2.47 13.17
N ASP A 92 17.26 2.62 11.86
CA ASP A 92 17.61 1.48 11.00
C ASP A 92 19.06 1.01 11.23
N GLY A 93 19.24 -0.29 11.43
CA GLY A 93 20.52 -1.00 11.35
C GLY A 93 21.57 -0.66 12.42
N LYS A 94 21.17 -0.21 13.62
CA LYS A 94 22.13 0.15 14.70
C LYS A 94 22.05 -0.73 15.94
N GLN A 95 20.95 -1.44 16.14
CA GLN A 95 20.66 -2.19 17.36
C GLN A 95 20.64 -3.69 17.08
N SER A 96 20.94 -4.48 18.11
CA SER A 96 20.98 -5.92 17.97
C SER A 96 19.56 -6.51 18.03
N PHE A 97 19.41 -7.73 17.50
CA PHE A 97 18.17 -8.47 17.58
C PHE A 97 17.68 -8.62 19.03
N GLU A 98 18.60 -8.89 19.97
CA GLU A 98 18.31 -9.07 21.39
C GLU A 98 17.81 -7.77 22.04
N GLU A 99 18.40 -6.62 21.71
CA GLU A 99 17.96 -5.33 22.27
C GLU A 99 16.54 -4.98 21.82
N ILE A 100 16.23 -5.21 20.54
CA ILE A 100 14.91 -4.90 19.98
C ILE A 100 13.86 -5.90 20.48
N SER A 101 14.16 -7.20 20.48
CA SER A 101 13.22 -8.23 20.95
C SER A 101 12.91 -8.10 22.44
N ALA A 102 13.91 -7.76 23.28
CA ALA A 102 13.69 -7.49 24.69
C ALA A 102 12.76 -6.30 24.92
N PHE A 103 12.93 -5.21 24.16
CA PHE A 103 12.04 -4.04 24.25
C PHE A 103 10.60 -4.38 23.85
N ILE A 104 10.42 -5.13 22.75
CA ILE A 104 9.09 -5.55 22.28
C ILE A 104 8.40 -6.43 23.33
N GLY A 105 9.12 -7.39 23.91
CA GLY A 105 8.59 -8.26 24.97
C GLY A 105 8.19 -7.49 26.23
N ALA A 106 8.95 -6.46 26.61
CA ALA A 106 8.64 -5.61 27.76
C ALA A 106 7.48 -4.62 27.51
N HIS A 107 7.20 -4.27 26.26
CA HIS A 107 6.26 -3.20 25.90
C HIS A 107 5.30 -3.57 24.74
N PRO A 108 4.42 -4.58 24.90
CA PRO A 108 3.55 -5.10 23.83
C PRO A 108 2.48 -4.13 23.31
N GLY A 109 2.24 -3.00 24.00
CA GLY A 109 1.30 -1.95 23.58
C GLY A 109 1.96 -0.67 23.04
N TRP A 110 3.28 -0.67 22.87
CA TRP A 110 4.00 0.55 22.48
C TRP A 110 3.67 0.95 21.02
N PRO A 111 3.73 2.25 20.68
CA PRO A 111 3.54 2.67 19.29
C PRO A 111 4.55 2.04 18.33
N ARG A 112 4.09 1.84 17.08
CA ARG A 112 4.94 1.42 15.93
C ARG A 112 5.68 0.10 16.13
N LEU A 113 5.13 -0.83 16.92
CA LEU A 113 5.71 -2.18 17.10
C LEU A 113 5.99 -2.90 15.78
N ARG A 114 5.15 -2.73 14.76
CA ARG A 114 5.41 -3.32 13.44
C ARG A 114 6.74 -2.86 12.84
N THR A 115 7.14 -1.59 13.06
CA THR A 115 8.45 -1.09 12.62
C THR A 115 9.58 -1.75 13.41
N LEU A 116 9.44 -1.88 14.73
CA LEU A 116 10.44 -2.56 15.54
C LEU A 116 10.56 -4.05 15.23
N ILE A 117 9.45 -4.74 14.95
CA ILE A 117 9.46 -6.15 14.51
C ILE A 117 10.27 -6.26 13.20
N ALA A 118 10.07 -5.35 12.25
CA ALA A 118 10.84 -5.34 11.02
C ALA A 118 12.34 -5.10 11.29
N HIS A 119 12.69 -4.18 12.18
CA HIS A 119 14.08 -3.94 12.55
C HIS A 119 14.72 -5.13 13.27
N ALA A 120 13.96 -5.81 14.16
CA ALA A 120 14.41 -7.05 14.80
C ALA A 120 14.72 -8.10 13.74
N GLU A 121 13.81 -8.34 12.79
CA GLU A 121 14.02 -9.30 11.71
C GLU A 121 15.24 -8.95 10.84
N GLU A 122 15.48 -7.68 10.51
CA GLU A 122 16.67 -7.24 9.76
C GLU A 122 17.97 -7.34 10.58
N ALA A 123 17.89 -7.29 11.90
CA ALA A 123 19.03 -7.47 12.80
C ALA A 123 19.45 -8.95 12.97
N ILE A 124 18.64 -9.93 12.51
CA ILE A 124 19.00 -11.35 12.57
C ILE A 124 20.11 -11.66 11.55
N THR A 125 21.21 -12.23 12.05
CA THR A 125 22.40 -12.58 11.27
C THR A 125 22.64 -14.09 11.25
N ASP A 126 23.60 -14.57 10.46
CA ASP A 126 24.02 -15.98 10.49
C ASP A 126 24.60 -16.40 11.86
N ALA A 127 25.01 -15.43 12.70
CA ALA A 127 25.54 -15.68 14.03
C ALA A 127 24.44 -15.74 15.11
N THR A 128 23.21 -15.33 14.79
CA THR A 128 22.10 -15.39 15.75
C THR A 128 21.71 -16.85 15.99
N PRO A 129 21.66 -17.33 17.25
CA PRO A 129 21.31 -18.71 17.57
C PRO A 129 19.93 -19.12 17.04
N ASP A 130 19.83 -20.31 16.47
CA ASP A 130 18.57 -20.80 15.87
C ASP A 130 17.44 -20.90 16.86
N THR A 131 17.73 -21.26 18.11
CA THR A 131 16.75 -21.32 19.18
C THR A 131 16.08 -19.95 19.43
N LEU A 132 16.85 -18.86 19.33
CA LEU A 132 16.30 -17.51 19.46
C LEU A 132 15.50 -17.10 18.22
N VAL A 133 15.97 -17.46 17.02
CA VAL A 133 15.27 -17.19 15.76
C VAL A 133 13.91 -17.90 15.73
N LEU A 134 13.88 -19.18 16.08
CA LEU A 134 12.65 -19.98 16.10
C LEU A 134 11.66 -19.46 17.15
N ALA A 135 12.11 -19.22 18.38
CA ALA A 135 11.27 -18.67 19.45
C ALA A 135 10.67 -17.30 19.08
N TRP A 136 11.43 -16.47 18.35
CA TRP A 136 10.93 -15.21 17.82
C TRP A 136 9.76 -15.40 16.86
N PHE A 137 9.93 -16.29 15.89
CA PHE A 137 8.95 -16.52 14.83
C PHE A 137 7.75 -17.37 15.27
N ASP A 138 7.81 -18.06 16.41
CA ASP A 138 6.66 -18.67 17.06
C ASP A 138 5.64 -17.61 17.52
N SER A 139 6.12 -16.42 17.92
CA SER A 139 5.27 -15.32 18.40
C SER A 139 5.01 -14.23 17.35
N HIS A 140 5.89 -14.11 16.37
CA HIS A 140 5.84 -13.04 15.36
C HIS A 140 5.91 -13.64 13.96
N ARG A 141 4.86 -13.51 13.16
CA ARG A 141 4.93 -13.93 11.75
C ARG A 141 5.95 -13.07 11.00
N PRO A 142 6.84 -13.65 10.17
CA PRO A 142 7.82 -12.88 9.43
C PRO A 142 7.17 -11.81 8.55
N ILE A 143 7.66 -10.57 8.62
CA ILE A 143 7.19 -9.44 7.81
C ILE A 143 8.25 -8.87 6.87
N THR A 144 9.51 -9.29 7.00
CA THR A 144 10.60 -8.87 6.12
C THR A 144 11.15 -10.04 5.30
N THR A 145 11.92 -9.69 4.27
CA THR A 145 12.62 -10.68 3.45
C THR A 145 13.73 -11.35 4.26
N ASN A 146 14.48 -10.61 5.09
CA ASN A 146 15.49 -11.21 5.96
C ASN A 146 14.84 -12.16 6.96
N GLY A 147 13.75 -11.76 7.60
CA GLY A 147 13.05 -12.62 8.55
C GLY A 147 12.56 -13.93 7.93
N LEU A 148 11.95 -13.89 6.74
CA LEU A 148 11.57 -15.10 6.00
C LEU A 148 12.77 -16.01 5.72
N VAL A 149 13.88 -15.45 5.25
CA VAL A 149 15.09 -16.24 4.93
C VAL A 149 15.65 -16.88 6.20
N ARG A 150 15.82 -16.11 7.28
CA ARG A 150 16.39 -16.57 8.54
C ARG A 150 15.51 -17.61 9.22
N TYR A 151 14.20 -17.41 9.21
CA TYR A 151 13.26 -18.40 9.73
C TYR A 151 13.35 -19.72 8.98
N GLY A 152 13.31 -19.67 7.64
CA GLY A 152 13.46 -20.86 6.82
C GLY A 152 14.80 -21.57 7.01
N GLU A 153 15.90 -20.82 7.08
CA GLU A 153 17.25 -21.36 7.34
C GLU A 153 17.35 -22.01 8.74
N ALA A 154 16.71 -21.45 9.77
CA ALA A 154 16.70 -22.02 11.11
C ALA A 154 15.89 -23.32 11.16
N LEU A 155 14.70 -23.35 10.56
CA LEU A 155 13.87 -24.56 10.46
C LEU A 155 14.61 -25.71 9.76
N LEU A 156 15.31 -25.43 8.67
CA LEU A 156 16.10 -26.44 7.96
C LEU A 156 17.25 -27.00 8.82
N ARG A 157 17.87 -26.17 9.66
CA ARG A 157 18.96 -26.61 10.54
C ARG A 157 18.47 -27.40 11.75
N GLU A 158 17.23 -27.16 12.19
CA GLU A 158 16.52 -27.96 13.18
C GLU A 158 15.98 -29.29 12.61
N GLY A 159 16.08 -29.52 11.29
CA GLY A 159 15.58 -30.73 10.63
C GLY A 159 14.09 -30.69 10.28
N ARG A 160 13.44 -29.53 10.40
CA ARG A 160 12.04 -29.30 9.99
C ARG A 160 11.95 -28.99 8.48
N ASP A 161 12.39 -29.95 7.67
CA ASP A 161 12.66 -29.73 6.25
C ASP A 161 11.45 -29.24 5.44
N THR A 162 10.28 -29.88 5.61
CA THR A 162 9.07 -29.52 4.85
C THR A 162 8.65 -28.07 5.11
N GLU A 163 8.67 -27.66 6.37
CA GLU A 163 8.33 -26.29 6.77
C GLU A 163 9.39 -25.29 6.30
N GLY A 164 10.66 -25.59 6.54
CA GLY A 164 11.79 -24.76 6.13
C GLY A 164 11.82 -24.53 4.62
N ILE A 165 11.60 -25.57 3.81
CA ILE A 165 11.49 -25.44 2.35
C ILE A 165 10.30 -24.55 1.97
N GLY A 166 9.13 -24.72 2.61
CA GLY A 166 7.96 -23.88 2.36
C GLY A 166 8.24 -22.40 2.63
N ILE A 167 8.89 -22.08 3.75
CA ILE A 167 9.27 -20.71 4.10
C ILE A 167 10.31 -20.14 3.13
N ILE A 168 11.32 -20.92 2.75
CA ILE A 168 12.33 -20.49 1.77
C ILE A 168 11.70 -20.25 0.39
N ARG A 169 10.77 -21.09 -0.06
CA ARG A 169 10.00 -20.86 -1.30
C ARG A 169 9.21 -19.56 -1.19
N ARG A 170 8.51 -19.33 -0.08
CA ARG A 170 7.77 -18.07 0.14
C ARG A 170 8.70 -16.85 0.13
N ALA A 171 9.85 -16.95 0.79
CA ALA A 171 10.90 -15.92 0.77
C ALA A 171 11.31 -15.59 -0.66
N TRP A 172 11.50 -16.61 -1.52
CA TRP A 172 11.81 -16.41 -2.93
C TRP A 172 10.68 -15.71 -3.67
N ILE A 173 9.42 -16.10 -3.50
CA ILE A 173 8.30 -15.53 -4.28
C ILE A 173 8.01 -14.09 -3.85
N GLU A 174 7.85 -13.86 -2.55
CA GLU A 174 7.35 -12.61 -1.96
C GLU A 174 8.47 -11.62 -1.61
N GLY A 175 9.68 -12.12 -1.35
CA GLY A 175 10.79 -11.32 -0.84
C GLY A 175 11.30 -10.26 -1.82
N ASN A 176 11.63 -9.09 -1.29
CA ASN A 176 12.23 -7.96 -1.99
C ASN A 176 13.73 -7.89 -1.71
N PHE A 177 14.50 -8.66 -2.48
CA PHE A 177 15.93 -8.83 -2.24
C PHE A 177 16.78 -7.68 -2.80
N GLY A 178 17.78 -7.28 -2.02
CA GLY A 178 18.94 -6.55 -2.53
C GLY A 178 19.77 -7.41 -3.49
N TYR A 179 20.58 -6.80 -4.36
CA TYR A 179 21.35 -7.55 -5.38
C TYR A 179 22.31 -8.60 -4.78
N ARG A 180 23.05 -8.24 -3.73
CA ARG A 180 23.99 -9.16 -3.06
C ARG A 180 23.23 -10.26 -2.30
N GLN A 181 22.20 -9.86 -1.55
CA GLN A 181 21.33 -10.76 -0.79
C GLN A 181 20.69 -11.82 -1.70
N GLU A 182 20.16 -11.41 -2.85
CA GLU A 182 19.58 -12.32 -3.85
C GLU A 182 20.59 -13.35 -4.36
N ARG A 183 21.82 -12.91 -4.68
CA ARG A 183 22.86 -13.83 -5.16
C ARG A 183 23.21 -14.88 -4.11
N THR A 184 23.40 -14.45 -2.86
CA THR A 184 23.69 -15.36 -1.74
C THR A 184 22.53 -16.34 -1.53
N PHE A 185 21.30 -15.84 -1.51
CA PHE A 185 20.10 -16.66 -1.33
C PHE A 185 19.96 -17.73 -2.42
N ILE A 186 20.16 -17.36 -3.68
CA ILE A 186 20.13 -18.29 -4.81
C ILE A 186 21.23 -19.36 -4.68
N SER A 187 22.45 -18.95 -4.34
CA SER A 187 23.56 -19.90 -4.15
C SER A 187 23.18 -21.00 -3.15
N ARG A 188 22.58 -20.61 -2.01
CA ARG A 188 22.19 -21.51 -0.93
C ARG A 188 20.92 -22.33 -1.21
N HIS A 189 19.95 -21.78 -1.94
CA HIS A 189 18.59 -22.31 -1.96
C HIS A 189 17.96 -22.61 -3.33
N HIS A 190 18.65 -22.39 -4.45
CA HIS A 190 18.07 -22.52 -5.80
C HIS A 190 17.35 -23.85 -6.13
N LYS A 191 17.61 -24.92 -5.39
CA LYS A 191 16.95 -26.23 -5.56
C LYS A 191 15.58 -26.34 -4.86
N ARG A 192 15.16 -25.31 -4.11
CA ARG A 192 13.97 -25.34 -3.23
C ARG A 192 12.74 -24.66 -3.84
N TRP A 193 12.81 -24.21 -5.09
CA TRP A 193 11.69 -23.62 -5.81
C TRP A 193 11.63 -24.11 -7.26
N THR A 194 10.46 -24.00 -7.87
CA THR A 194 10.15 -24.48 -9.22
C THR A 194 10.30 -23.37 -10.27
N ARG A 195 10.06 -23.73 -11.54
CA ARG A 195 9.93 -22.74 -12.61
C ARG A 195 8.67 -21.88 -12.46
N GLU A 196 7.59 -22.48 -11.97
CA GLU A 196 6.34 -21.78 -11.67
C GLU A 196 6.55 -20.73 -10.57
N ASP A 197 7.28 -21.05 -9.51
CA ASP A 197 7.65 -20.07 -8.47
C ASP A 197 8.43 -18.87 -9.03
N ASN A 198 9.30 -19.11 -10.03
CA ASN A 198 10.02 -18.03 -10.72
C ASN A 198 9.05 -17.14 -11.52
N TRP A 199 8.01 -17.71 -12.13
CA TRP A 199 6.98 -16.95 -12.81
C TRP A 199 6.15 -16.13 -11.82
N THR A 200 5.65 -16.73 -10.75
CA THR A 200 4.89 -16.03 -9.70
C THR A 200 5.68 -14.87 -9.11
N ARG A 201 6.97 -15.07 -8.82
CA ARG A 201 7.88 -13.99 -8.41
C ARG A 201 7.99 -12.91 -9.47
N LEU A 202 8.24 -13.29 -10.73
CA LEU A 202 8.43 -12.35 -11.82
C LEU A 202 7.19 -11.49 -12.05
N ASP A 203 6.01 -12.10 -12.08
CA ASP A 203 4.74 -11.41 -12.28
C ASP A 203 4.47 -10.40 -11.17
N ARG A 204 4.59 -10.83 -9.90
CA ARG A 204 4.48 -9.94 -8.73
C ARG A 204 5.44 -8.75 -8.84
N LEU A 205 6.72 -9.00 -9.13
CA LEU A 205 7.73 -7.94 -9.25
C LEU A 205 7.40 -6.96 -10.39
N LEU A 206 6.79 -7.42 -11.48
CA LEU A 206 6.36 -6.55 -12.57
C LEU A 206 5.16 -5.69 -12.16
N TRP A 207 4.15 -6.27 -11.51
CA TRP A 207 3.01 -5.52 -10.95
C TRP A 207 3.46 -4.41 -10.01
N GLU A 208 4.29 -4.76 -9.02
CA GLU A 208 4.86 -3.82 -8.04
C GLU A 208 5.88 -2.83 -8.64
N GLY A 209 6.25 -2.97 -9.92
CA GLY A 209 7.21 -2.08 -10.57
C GLY A 209 8.66 -2.26 -10.09
N LYS A 210 9.01 -3.41 -9.51
CA LYS A 210 10.37 -3.75 -9.06
C LYS A 210 11.26 -4.21 -10.23
N LEU A 211 11.41 -3.34 -11.24
CA LEU A 211 11.92 -3.70 -12.57
C LEU A 211 13.35 -4.27 -12.56
N LYS A 212 14.21 -3.81 -11.64
CA LYS A 212 15.58 -4.33 -11.52
C LYS A 212 15.58 -5.80 -11.08
N ALA A 213 14.72 -6.17 -10.12
CA ALA A 213 14.58 -7.54 -9.65
C ALA A 213 13.84 -8.43 -10.67
N ALA A 214 12.80 -7.88 -11.31
CA ALA A 214 12.07 -8.56 -12.39
C ALA A 214 13.03 -8.99 -13.52
N ARG A 215 13.88 -8.09 -14.02
CA ARG A 215 14.88 -8.42 -15.06
C ARG A 215 15.85 -9.52 -14.67
N ARG A 216 16.25 -9.59 -13.40
CA ARG A 216 17.14 -10.66 -12.92
C ARG A 216 16.40 -12.00 -12.84
N THR A 217 15.15 -11.98 -12.39
CA THR A 217 14.27 -13.17 -12.30
C THR A 217 13.88 -13.70 -13.68
N MET A 218 13.74 -12.83 -14.68
CA MET A 218 13.37 -13.19 -16.06
C MET A 218 14.28 -14.27 -16.66
N ARG A 219 15.56 -14.34 -16.31
CA ARG A 219 16.47 -15.39 -16.80
C ARG A 219 16.17 -16.80 -16.26
N ARG A 220 15.19 -16.93 -15.36
CA ARG A 220 14.83 -18.17 -14.64
C ARG A 220 13.45 -18.71 -15.00
N VAL A 221 12.73 -18.05 -15.89
CA VAL A 221 11.43 -18.50 -16.41
C VAL A 221 11.59 -19.05 -17.83
N ASP A 222 10.56 -19.72 -18.33
CA ASP A 222 10.56 -20.29 -19.67
C ASP A 222 10.54 -19.21 -20.77
N LYS A 223 11.02 -19.57 -21.97
CA LYS A 223 11.28 -18.61 -23.05
C LYS A 223 10.06 -17.74 -23.39
N ASP A 224 8.87 -18.33 -23.44
CA ASP A 224 7.63 -17.64 -23.78
C ASP A 224 7.27 -16.59 -22.72
N LEU A 225 7.43 -16.94 -21.44
CA LEU A 225 7.24 -16.00 -20.32
C LEU A 225 8.32 -14.92 -20.29
N GLN A 226 9.54 -15.19 -20.74
CA GLN A 226 10.57 -14.15 -20.91
C GLN A 226 10.14 -13.13 -21.97
N VAL A 227 9.57 -13.59 -23.09
CA VAL A 227 9.07 -12.72 -24.16
C VAL A 227 7.91 -11.86 -23.66
N LEU A 228 6.95 -12.46 -22.95
CA LEU A 228 5.83 -11.77 -22.31
C LEU A 228 6.32 -10.69 -21.32
N ALA A 229 7.23 -11.05 -20.40
CA ALA A 229 7.78 -10.14 -19.41
C ALA A 229 8.55 -8.97 -20.05
N GLU A 230 9.31 -9.21 -21.11
CA GLU A 230 10.02 -8.16 -21.82
C GLU A 230 9.05 -7.21 -22.54
N ALA A 231 7.96 -7.73 -23.13
CA ALA A 231 6.91 -6.89 -23.72
C ALA A 231 6.25 -5.99 -22.66
N ARG A 232 5.90 -6.54 -21.50
CA ARG A 232 5.38 -5.80 -20.34
C ARG A 232 6.35 -4.72 -19.86
N LEU A 233 7.65 -5.04 -19.76
CA LEU A 233 8.68 -4.07 -19.35
C LEU A 233 8.80 -2.90 -20.34
N ARG A 234 8.77 -3.16 -21.66
CA ARG A 234 8.86 -2.10 -22.67
C ARG A 234 7.63 -1.19 -22.66
N LEU A 235 6.44 -1.77 -22.58
CA LEU A 235 5.17 -1.05 -22.43
C LEU A 235 5.19 -0.14 -21.18
N ARG A 236 5.59 -0.70 -20.04
CA ARG A 236 5.67 0.05 -18.77
C ARG A 236 6.60 1.25 -18.86
N LEU A 237 7.81 1.02 -19.38
CA LEU A 237 8.90 2.01 -19.46
C LEU A 237 8.74 3.01 -20.60
N ASN A 238 7.75 2.84 -21.47
CA ASN A 238 7.56 3.65 -22.66
C ASN A 238 8.83 3.77 -23.52
N ARG A 239 9.51 2.65 -23.77
CA ARG A 239 10.75 2.61 -24.60
C ARG A 239 10.40 2.36 -26.07
N GLY A 240 11.33 2.68 -26.97
CA GLY A 240 11.22 2.28 -28.38
C GLY A 240 11.10 0.75 -28.54
N GLY A 241 10.48 0.32 -29.65
CA GLY A 241 10.33 -1.11 -29.98
C GLY A 241 9.14 -1.81 -29.33
N VAL A 242 8.15 -1.08 -28.81
CA VAL A 242 6.92 -1.65 -28.23
C VAL A 242 6.19 -2.54 -29.23
N ASP A 243 5.94 -2.07 -30.46
CA ASP A 243 5.19 -2.85 -31.45
C ASP A 243 5.90 -4.16 -31.82
N TRP A 244 7.24 -4.13 -31.93
CA TRP A 244 8.05 -5.33 -32.15
C TRP A 244 7.92 -6.30 -30.98
N ALA A 245 7.94 -5.81 -29.74
CA ALA A 245 7.83 -6.64 -28.56
C ALA A 245 6.45 -7.28 -28.42
N ILE A 246 5.38 -6.52 -28.72
CA ILE A 246 4.00 -7.03 -28.74
C ILE A 246 3.87 -8.16 -29.77
N ARG A 247 4.37 -7.98 -31.00
CA ARG A 247 4.28 -9.00 -32.06
C ARG A 247 4.98 -10.32 -31.74
N ARG A 248 5.94 -10.29 -30.81
CA ARG A 248 6.67 -11.50 -30.40
C ARG A 248 5.97 -12.30 -29.32
N VAL A 249 4.99 -11.72 -28.62
CA VAL A 249 4.25 -12.43 -27.58
C VAL A 249 3.53 -13.63 -28.21
N PRO A 250 3.76 -14.86 -27.73
CA PRO A 250 3.07 -16.05 -28.24
C PRO A 250 1.55 -15.90 -28.18
N ALA A 251 0.84 -16.50 -29.14
CA ALA A 251 -0.62 -16.35 -29.28
C ALA A 251 -1.38 -16.72 -27.99
N HIS A 252 -0.97 -17.78 -27.30
CA HIS A 252 -1.59 -18.24 -26.06
C HIS A 252 -1.38 -17.29 -24.86
N LEU A 253 -0.51 -16.29 -24.97
CA LEU A 253 -0.24 -15.28 -23.93
C LEU A 253 -0.79 -13.88 -24.28
N LEU A 254 -1.44 -13.71 -25.43
CA LEU A 254 -1.96 -12.39 -25.85
C LEU A 254 -3.08 -11.86 -24.93
N HIS A 255 -3.81 -12.77 -24.30
CA HIS A 255 -4.90 -12.46 -23.35
C HIS A 255 -4.46 -12.54 -21.88
N ASP A 256 -3.16 -12.64 -21.61
CA ASP A 256 -2.63 -12.54 -20.25
C ASP A 256 -3.09 -11.21 -19.61
N PRO A 257 -3.79 -11.22 -18.46
CA PRO A 257 -4.34 -10.00 -17.87
C PRO A 257 -3.27 -8.94 -17.60
N ALA A 258 -2.10 -9.36 -17.14
CA ALA A 258 -1.04 -8.43 -16.78
C ALA A 258 -0.38 -7.79 -18.02
N PHE A 259 -0.38 -8.48 -19.15
CA PHE A 259 -0.01 -7.91 -20.44
C PHE A 259 -1.06 -6.96 -20.99
N LEU A 260 -2.34 -7.32 -20.92
CA LEU A 260 -3.44 -6.43 -21.30
C LEU A 260 -3.43 -5.13 -20.50
N TYR A 261 -3.13 -5.21 -19.20
CA TYR A 261 -2.99 -4.03 -18.33
C TYR A 261 -1.90 -3.08 -18.83
N GLU A 262 -0.71 -3.59 -19.16
CA GLU A 262 0.39 -2.76 -19.67
C GLU A 262 0.06 -2.15 -21.05
N ARG A 263 -0.65 -2.89 -21.91
CA ARG A 263 -1.11 -2.38 -23.20
C ARG A 263 -2.13 -1.26 -23.03
N LEU A 264 -3.11 -1.43 -22.15
CA LEU A 264 -4.11 -0.42 -21.81
C LEU A 264 -3.42 0.86 -21.32
N ARG A 265 -2.56 0.73 -20.31
CA ARG A 265 -1.82 1.85 -19.73
C ARG A 265 -0.94 2.57 -20.75
N TRP A 266 -0.31 1.83 -21.66
CA TRP A 266 0.49 2.42 -22.72
C TRP A 266 -0.38 3.15 -23.75
N ARG A 267 -1.45 2.54 -24.26
CA ARG A 267 -2.39 3.14 -25.23
C ARG A 267 -3.02 4.42 -24.69
N ARG A 268 -3.51 4.40 -23.45
CA ARG A 268 -4.07 5.58 -22.78
C ARG A 268 -3.08 6.74 -22.70
N ARG A 269 -1.81 6.46 -22.35
CA ARG A 269 -0.76 7.50 -22.27
C ARG A 269 -0.40 8.13 -23.62
N HIS A 270 -0.73 7.46 -24.72
CA HIS A 270 -0.49 7.96 -26.09
C HIS A 270 -1.79 8.41 -26.76
N ASP A 271 -2.86 8.60 -25.98
CA ASP A 271 -4.21 8.96 -26.44
C ASP A 271 -4.68 8.15 -27.66
N ARG A 272 -4.35 6.85 -27.69
CA ARG A 272 -4.84 5.98 -28.75
C ARG A 272 -6.29 5.61 -28.46
N ASP A 273 -7.17 5.89 -29.42
CA ASP A 273 -8.62 5.65 -29.32
C ASP A 273 -8.98 4.18 -29.06
N ASN A 274 -8.08 3.26 -29.39
CA ASN A 274 -8.24 1.82 -29.17
C ASN A 274 -7.91 1.35 -27.74
N ALA A 275 -7.71 2.25 -26.77
CA ALA A 275 -7.55 1.85 -25.37
C ALA A 275 -8.82 1.18 -24.82
N LYS A 276 -10.01 1.64 -25.24
CA LYS A 276 -11.30 1.10 -24.80
C LYS A 276 -11.55 -0.35 -25.20
N GLU A 277 -11.06 -0.76 -26.38
CA GLU A 277 -11.21 -2.13 -26.90
C GLU A 277 -10.65 -3.17 -25.91
N ILE A 278 -9.54 -2.84 -25.24
CA ILE A 278 -8.95 -3.73 -24.24
C ILE A 278 -9.87 -3.89 -23.02
N LEU A 279 -10.58 -2.83 -22.62
CA LEU A 279 -11.49 -2.84 -21.48
C LEU A 279 -12.77 -3.63 -21.77
N GLU A 280 -13.18 -3.68 -23.04
CA GLU A 280 -14.35 -4.41 -23.53
C GLU A 280 -14.09 -5.92 -23.57
N GLU A 281 -12.86 -6.34 -23.86
CA GLU A 281 -12.46 -7.76 -24.00
C GLU A 281 -11.77 -8.35 -22.75
N LEU A 282 -11.94 -7.76 -21.56
CA LEU A 282 -11.24 -8.24 -20.37
C LEU A 282 -11.75 -9.60 -19.88
N PRO A 283 -10.86 -10.56 -19.57
CA PRO A 283 -11.23 -11.84 -18.97
C PRO A 283 -11.95 -11.62 -17.63
N PHE A 284 -12.86 -12.52 -17.25
CA PHE A 284 -13.72 -12.33 -16.07
C PHE A 284 -12.91 -12.22 -14.76
N ASP A 285 -11.98 -13.15 -14.54
CA ASP A 285 -11.14 -13.20 -13.35
C ASP A 285 -9.92 -12.28 -13.49
N LEU A 286 -9.97 -11.14 -12.79
CA LEU A 286 -8.91 -10.13 -12.80
C LEU A 286 -8.33 -9.95 -11.40
N ALA A 287 -7.03 -10.17 -11.28
CA ALA A 287 -6.26 -9.69 -10.14
C ALA A 287 -6.06 -8.17 -10.21
N HIS A 288 -5.74 -7.57 -9.04
CA HIS A 288 -5.37 -6.15 -8.92
C HIS A 288 -6.44 -5.16 -9.43
N LEU A 289 -7.72 -5.42 -9.13
CA LEU A 289 -8.87 -4.61 -9.56
C LEU A 289 -8.69 -3.11 -9.35
N GLN A 290 -8.09 -2.69 -8.24
CA GLN A 290 -7.82 -1.27 -7.96
C GLN A 290 -6.89 -0.63 -8.99
N LEU A 291 -5.87 -1.35 -9.48
CA LEU A 291 -4.96 -0.83 -10.51
C LEU A 291 -5.68 -0.69 -11.85
N TRP A 292 -6.53 -1.65 -12.21
CA TRP A 292 -7.36 -1.57 -13.40
C TRP A 292 -8.30 -0.37 -13.37
N TRP A 293 -8.87 -0.05 -12.20
CA TRP A 293 -9.75 1.10 -12.05
C TRP A 293 -9.05 2.41 -12.37
N ILE A 294 -7.80 2.61 -11.95
CA ILE A 294 -7.02 3.82 -12.24
C ILE A 294 -6.96 4.07 -13.75
N GLU A 295 -6.62 3.04 -14.53
CA GLU A 295 -6.50 3.16 -15.98
C GLU A 295 -7.88 3.25 -16.66
N ARG A 296 -8.87 2.47 -16.19
CA ARG A 296 -10.27 2.51 -16.69
C ARG A 296 -10.91 3.89 -16.48
N ALA A 297 -10.83 4.46 -15.28
CA ALA A 297 -11.41 5.76 -14.97
C ALA A 297 -10.82 6.89 -15.84
N ALA A 298 -9.53 6.79 -16.18
CA ALA A 298 -8.91 7.73 -17.11
C ALA A 298 -9.43 7.55 -18.55
N VAL A 299 -9.63 6.30 -19.01
CA VAL A 299 -10.25 6.04 -20.32
C VAL A 299 -11.72 6.48 -20.35
N VAL A 300 -12.48 6.29 -19.26
CA VAL A 300 -13.85 6.81 -19.12
C VAL A 300 -13.88 8.32 -19.32
N ARG A 301 -13.02 9.06 -18.61
CA ARG A 301 -12.94 10.53 -18.71
C ARG A 301 -12.53 10.99 -20.11
N GLN A 302 -11.56 10.32 -20.74
CA GLN A 302 -11.18 10.59 -22.15
C GLN A 302 -12.34 10.33 -23.11
N THR A 303 -13.07 9.23 -22.92
CA THR A 303 -14.22 8.85 -23.75
C THR A 303 -15.36 9.87 -23.62
N LEU A 304 -15.62 10.32 -22.39
CA LEU A 304 -16.60 11.36 -22.10
C LEU A 304 -16.20 12.71 -22.71
N ALA A 305 -14.93 13.10 -22.60
CA ALA A 305 -14.41 14.34 -23.20
C ALA A 305 -14.51 14.34 -24.74
N LYS A 306 -14.49 13.16 -25.38
CA LYS A 306 -14.72 12.97 -26.82
C LYS A 306 -16.22 12.95 -27.19
N GLY A 307 -17.13 13.15 -26.23
CA GLY A 307 -18.58 13.16 -26.46
C GLY A 307 -19.25 11.79 -26.52
N ASN A 308 -18.51 10.69 -26.33
CA ASN A 308 -19.05 9.33 -26.39
C ASN A 308 -19.69 8.93 -25.05
N ILE A 309 -20.79 9.60 -24.69
CA ILE A 309 -21.41 9.51 -23.36
C ILE A 309 -21.81 8.08 -22.99
N SER A 310 -22.58 7.39 -23.83
CA SER A 310 -23.06 6.03 -23.53
C SER A 310 -21.89 5.04 -23.36
N ALA A 311 -20.86 5.16 -24.19
CA ALA A 311 -19.66 4.34 -24.06
C ALA A 311 -18.90 4.63 -22.75
N ALA A 312 -18.79 5.92 -22.37
CA ALA A 312 -18.17 6.29 -21.10
C ALA A 312 -18.94 5.72 -19.90
N TYR A 313 -20.27 5.77 -19.92
CA TYR A 313 -21.11 5.15 -18.90
C TYR A 313 -20.94 3.63 -18.82
N GLN A 314 -20.96 2.93 -19.96
CA GLN A 314 -20.77 1.48 -20.00
C GLN A 314 -19.38 1.06 -19.49
N LEU A 315 -18.33 1.82 -19.83
CA LEU A 315 -16.99 1.58 -19.30
C LEU A 315 -16.92 1.82 -17.79
N ALA A 316 -17.60 2.86 -17.28
CA ALA A 316 -17.62 3.19 -15.86
C ALA A 316 -18.37 2.14 -15.04
N SER A 317 -19.60 1.80 -15.44
CA SER A 317 -20.50 0.88 -14.72
C SER A 317 -19.96 -0.57 -14.71
N ASN A 318 -19.21 -0.99 -15.74
CA ASN A 318 -18.55 -2.30 -15.78
C ASN A 318 -17.20 -2.32 -15.02
N HIS A 319 -17.06 -1.60 -13.90
CA HIS A 319 -15.80 -1.41 -13.17
C HIS A 319 -15.28 -2.64 -12.42
N ARG A 320 -16.14 -3.61 -12.10
CA ARG A 320 -15.83 -4.86 -11.39
C ARG A 320 -15.20 -4.70 -10.00
N GLN A 321 -15.22 -3.49 -9.43
CA GLN A 321 -14.75 -3.27 -8.06
C GLN A 321 -15.75 -3.87 -7.08
N ILE A 322 -15.26 -4.35 -5.94
CA ILE A 322 -16.09 -4.98 -4.91
C ILE A 322 -16.28 -4.00 -3.73
N GLU A 323 -15.21 -3.36 -3.27
CA GLU A 323 -15.22 -2.46 -2.12
C GLU A 323 -14.08 -1.43 -2.13
N GLY A 324 -14.09 -0.54 -1.14
CA GLY A 324 -13.02 0.43 -0.89
C GLY A 324 -13.07 1.66 -1.79
N ALA A 325 -11.95 2.40 -1.84
CA ALA A 325 -11.89 3.70 -2.50
C ALA A 325 -12.16 3.62 -4.02
N SER A 326 -11.65 2.58 -4.70
CA SER A 326 -11.87 2.38 -6.13
C SER A 326 -13.34 2.04 -6.44
N PHE A 327 -14.01 1.26 -5.58
CA PHE A 327 -15.46 1.02 -5.70
C PHE A 327 -16.23 2.33 -5.56
N ALA A 328 -15.92 3.11 -4.51
CA ALA A 328 -16.60 4.36 -4.26
C ALA A 328 -16.45 5.37 -5.42
N GLU A 329 -15.23 5.50 -5.98
CA GLU A 329 -15.01 6.36 -7.14
C GLU A 329 -15.75 5.85 -8.39
N ALA A 330 -15.84 4.54 -8.57
CA ALA A 330 -16.49 3.94 -9.72
C ALA A 330 -18.01 4.10 -9.72
N GLU A 331 -18.65 3.83 -8.59
CA GLU A 331 -20.08 4.06 -8.43
C GLU A 331 -20.41 5.55 -8.56
N TRP A 332 -19.61 6.43 -7.94
CA TRP A 332 -19.80 7.87 -8.07
C TRP A 332 -19.69 8.35 -9.52
N LEU A 333 -18.63 7.93 -10.25
CA LEU A 333 -18.43 8.34 -11.65
C LEU A 333 -19.55 7.81 -12.55
N SER A 334 -20.00 6.57 -12.32
CA SER A 334 -21.10 5.97 -13.08
C SER A 334 -22.42 6.71 -12.85
N GLY A 335 -22.77 6.99 -11.59
CA GLY A 335 -23.96 7.76 -11.23
C GLY A 335 -23.92 9.20 -11.72
N TRP A 336 -22.77 9.86 -11.65
CA TRP A 336 -22.60 11.22 -12.17
C TRP A 336 -22.78 11.29 -13.69
N ILE A 337 -22.25 10.33 -14.46
CA ILE A 337 -22.46 10.27 -15.91
C ILE A 337 -23.95 10.05 -16.21
N ALA A 338 -24.60 9.11 -15.52
CA ALA A 338 -26.03 8.83 -15.68
C ALA A 338 -26.89 10.08 -15.43
N LEU A 339 -26.64 10.78 -14.33
CA LEU A 339 -27.39 11.98 -13.95
C LEU A 339 -27.15 13.16 -14.90
N ARG A 340 -25.88 13.48 -15.15
CA ARG A 340 -25.50 14.76 -15.78
C ARG A 340 -25.46 14.72 -17.30
N PHE A 341 -25.27 13.55 -17.89
CA PHE A 341 -25.11 13.40 -19.33
C PHE A 341 -26.17 12.51 -19.98
N LEU A 342 -26.65 11.47 -19.28
CA LEU A 342 -27.73 10.61 -19.78
C LEU A 342 -29.12 11.08 -19.34
N HIS A 343 -29.20 11.96 -18.35
CA HIS A 343 -30.46 12.39 -17.73
C HIS A 343 -31.30 11.22 -17.17
N ASP A 344 -30.62 10.15 -16.77
CA ASP A 344 -31.23 8.95 -16.20
C ASP A 344 -31.12 8.99 -14.67
N ASN A 345 -32.15 9.55 -14.04
CA ASN A 345 -32.20 9.75 -12.59
C ASN A 345 -32.28 8.42 -11.82
N GLU A 346 -32.97 7.42 -12.37
CA GLU A 346 -33.17 6.13 -11.71
C GLU A 346 -31.85 5.35 -11.63
N THR A 347 -31.14 5.26 -12.77
CA THR A 347 -29.82 4.63 -12.82
C THR A 347 -28.81 5.38 -11.94
N ALA A 348 -28.85 6.72 -11.94
CA ALA A 348 -27.98 7.51 -11.06
C ALA A 348 -28.26 7.23 -9.57
N LEU A 349 -29.53 7.20 -9.16
CA LEU A 349 -29.93 6.91 -7.79
C LEU A 349 -29.44 5.51 -7.35
N ASN A 350 -29.55 4.51 -8.22
CA ASN A 350 -29.06 3.16 -7.93
C ASN A 350 -27.56 3.14 -7.65
N HIS A 351 -26.75 3.85 -8.44
CA HIS A 351 -25.31 3.97 -8.21
C HIS A 351 -24.99 4.71 -6.91
N PHE A 352 -25.66 5.84 -6.64
CA PHE A 352 -25.43 6.60 -5.42
C PHE A 352 -25.89 5.85 -4.15
N THR A 353 -26.92 5.01 -4.25
CA THR A 353 -27.36 4.14 -3.15
C THR A 353 -26.30 3.09 -2.84
N LYS A 354 -25.80 2.36 -3.86
CA LYS A 354 -24.68 1.40 -3.69
C LYS A 354 -23.46 2.06 -3.07
N LEU A 355 -23.13 3.27 -3.54
CA LEU A 355 -22.07 4.07 -2.94
C LEU A 355 -22.36 4.30 -1.46
N TYR A 356 -23.50 4.89 -1.11
CA TYR A 356 -23.89 5.22 0.27
C TYR A 356 -23.77 4.02 1.21
N ASP A 357 -24.27 2.86 0.79
CA ASP A 357 -24.27 1.63 1.58
C ASP A 357 -22.86 1.04 1.79
N SER A 358 -21.94 1.27 0.85
CA SER A 358 -20.59 0.72 0.90
C SER A 358 -19.57 1.55 1.70
N VAL A 359 -19.83 2.85 1.92
CA VAL A 359 -18.85 3.75 2.56
C VAL A 359 -19.15 4.04 4.02
N ARG A 360 -18.15 3.74 4.87
CA ARG A 360 -18.18 3.97 6.32
C ARG A 360 -17.78 5.40 6.72
N TYR A 361 -17.09 6.14 5.86
CA TYR A 361 -16.55 7.47 6.20
C TYR A 361 -17.54 8.60 5.86
N PRO A 362 -17.73 9.60 6.76
CA PRO A 362 -18.72 10.67 6.59
C PRO A 362 -18.59 11.47 5.27
N ILE A 363 -17.36 11.78 4.85
CA ILE A 363 -17.09 12.54 3.61
C ILE A 363 -17.59 11.78 2.37
N SER A 364 -17.47 10.45 2.40
CA SER A 364 -17.94 9.62 1.30
C SER A 364 -19.45 9.44 1.31
N ARG A 365 -20.09 9.44 2.49
CA ARG A 365 -21.55 9.49 2.62
C ARG A 365 -22.14 10.80 2.10
N SER A 366 -21.50 11.94 2.39
CA SER A 366 -21.95 13.26 1.90
C SER A 366 -21.83 13.46 0.39
N ARG A 367 -21.05 12.63 -0.33
CA ARG A 367 -21.00 12.63 -1.79
C ARG A 367 -22.04 11.70 -2.44
N ALA A 368 -22.65 10.84 -1.63
CA ALA A 368 -23.63 9.85 -2.05
C ALA A 368 -25.07 10.32 -1.78
N ALA A 369 -25.27 11.09 -0.71
CA ALA A 369 -26.48 11.89 -0.48
C ALA A 369 -26.49 13.12 -1.39
#